data_AF-A0A383C6C4-F1
#
_entry.id   AF-A0A383C6C4-F1
#
_cell.length_a   1.000
_cell.length_b   1.000
_cell.length_c   1.000
_cell.angle_alpha   90.00
_cell.angle_beta   90.00
_cell.angle_gamma   90.00
#
_symmetry.space_group_name_H-M   'P 1'
#
loop_
_entity.id
_entity.type
_entity.pdbx_description
1 polymer ?
#
loop_
_entity_poly.entity_id
_entity_poly.type
_entity_poly.pdbx_seq_one_letter_code
_entity_poly.pdbx_strand_id
1 'polypeptide(L)'
;MKYKKCWDVIVVGGGHAGIEGALISSYLGASVLIITMDKSALGRMSCNPAIGGLAKGQIVREIDVLGGSMARFADSAGIQFKVLNKTKGRAVWSPRAQVDKRVYENIVLEAVLKSGVSVFSGEVVSIDVDEHSVSGVVLRSGELIKTKT
;
A
#
# COMPACT_ATOMS: atom_id res chain seq x y z
N MET A 1 3.25 20.40 -12.16
CA MET A 1 1.89 19.88 -11.99
C MET A 1 1.18 20.74 -10.95
N LYS A 2 -0.01 21.28 -11.26
CA LYS A 2 -0.81 22.01 -10.25
C LYS A 2 -1.40 20.97 -9.29
N TYR A 3 -1.01 21.00 -8.03
CA TYR A 3 -1.60 20.15 -7.00
C TYR A 3 -3.08 20.51 -6.81
N LYS A 4 -3.94 19.52 -6.57
CA LYS A 4 -5.32 19.79 -6.12
C LYS A 4 -5.24 20.59 -4.81
N LYS A 5 -6.10 21.60 -4.68
CA LYS A 5 -6.18 22.44 -3.47
C LYS A 5 -6.55 21.65 -2.21
N CYS A 6 -7.19 20.50 -2.36
CA CYS A 6 -7.62 19.62 -1.27
C CYS A 6 -7.74 18.18 -1.77
N TRP A 7 -7.35 17.20 -0.94
CA TRP A 7 -7.46 15.76 -1.21
C TRP A 7 -8.57 15.15 -0.36
N ASP A 8 -9.19 14.08 -0.82
CA ASP A 8 -10.13 13.33 0.02
C ASP A 8 -9.38 12.49 1.06
N VAL A 9 -8.26 11.88 0.65
CA VAL A 9 -7.43 11.02 1.50
C VAL A 9 -5.95 11.34 1.27
N ILE A 10 -5.23 11.56 2.36
CA ILE A 10 -3.77 11.62 2.35
C ILE A 10 -3.21 10.38 3.04
N VAL A 11 -2.36 9.64 2.33
CA VAL A 11 -1.64 8.49 2.85
C VAL A 11 -0.19 8.87 3.10
N VAL A 12 0.22 8.81 4.36
CA VAL A 12 1.61 9.09 4.77
C VAL A 12 2.42 7.80 4.72
N GLY A 13 3.27 7.66 3.70
CA GLY A 13 4.18 6.54 3.50
C GLY A 13 3.77 5.60 2.36
N GLY A 14 4.74 5.25 1.52
CA GLY A 14 4.59 4.35 0.38
C GLY A 14 4.79 2.86 0.67
N GLY A 15 4.56 2.43 1.92
CA GLY A 15 4.71 1.03 2.32
C GLY A 15 3.52 0.16 1.90
N HIS A 16 3.59 -1.14 2.20
CA HIS A 16 2.54 -2.12 1.85
C HIS A 16 1.14 -1.69 2.34
N ALA A 17 1.02 -1.23 3.59
CA ALA A 17 -0.25 -0.76 4.14
C ALA A 17 -0.75 0.51 3.46
N GLY A 18 0.15 1.47 3.21
CA GLY A 18 -0.18 2.72 2.53
C GLY A 18 -0.67 2.49 1.10
N ILE A 19 -0.05 1.56 0.37
CA ILE A 19 -0.46 1.21 -0.99
C ILE A 19 -1.85 0.57 -1.00
N GLU A 20 -2.14 -0.38 -0.12
CA GLU A 20 -3.48 -0.98 -0.04
C GLU A 20 -4.54 0.08 0.28
N GLY A 21 -4.30 0.90 1.30
CA GLY A 21 -5.20 1.99 1.68
C GLY A 21 -5.42 2.98 0.53
N ALA A 22 -4.36 3.34 -0.19
CA ALA A 22 -4.45 4.26 -1.31
C ALA A 22 -5.21 3.68 -2.51
N LEU A 23 -4.91 2.44 -2.90
CA LEU A 23 -5.56 1.78 -4.03
C LEU A 23 -7.05 1.55 -3.77
N ILE A 24 -7.41 1.09 -2.56
CA ILE A 24 -8.82 0.89 -2.17
C ILE A 24 -9.55 2.25 -2.14
N SER A 25 -8.96 3.28 -1.53
CA SER A 25 -9.57 4.62 -1.48
C SER A 25 -9.80 5.18 -2.88
N SER A 26 -8.82 5.03 -3.79
CA SER A 26 -8.94 5.46 -5.18
C SER A 26 -10.01 4.68 -5.94
N TYR A 27 -10.07 3.35 -5.73
CA TYR A 27 -11.11 2.50 -6.30
C TYR A 27 -12.53 2.92 -5.88
N LEU A 28 -12.69 3.39 -4.64
CA LEU A 28 -13.96 3.95 -4.13
C LEU A 28 -14.25 5.38 -4.64
N GLY A 29 -13.40 5.94 -5.51
CA GLY A 29 -13.61 7.24 -6.15
C GLY A 29 -13.03 8.43 -5.38
N ALA A 30 -12.30 8.21 -4.29
CA ALA A 30 -11.62 9.28 -3.55
C ALA A 30 -10.41 9.80 -4.34
N SER A 31 -10.16 11.10 -4.27
CA SER A 31 -8.89 11.68 -4.68
C SER A 31 -7.83 11.44 -3.61
N VAL A 32 -6.82 10.63 -3.96
CA VAL A 32 -5.81 10.16 -3.02
C VAL A 32 -4.43 10.73 -3.33
N LEU A 33 -3.72 11.16 -2.29
CA LEU A 33 -2.31 11.52 -2.33
C LEU A 33 -1.48 10.62 -1.42
N ILE A 34 -0.50 9.90 -1.98
CA ILE A 34 0.57 9.28 -1.20
C ILE A 34 1.72 10.29 -1.05
N ILE A 35 2.13 10.56 0.18
CA ILE A 35 3.36 11.31 0.49
C ILE A 35 4.41 10.31 0.96
N THR A 36 5.54 10.24 0.26
CA THR A 36 6.64 9.31 0.57
C THR A 36 7.99 10.00 0.41
N MET A 37 9.00 9.59 1.15
CA MET A 37 10.35 10.16 1.02
C MET A 37 11.01 9.77 -0.31
N ASP A 38 10.72 8.57 -0.81
CA ASP A 38 11.27 8.01 -2.05
C ASP A 38 10.15 7.41 -2.89
N LYS A 39 9.93 7.98 -4.09
CA LYS A 39 8.91 7.49 -5.05
C LYS A 39 9.30 6.15 -5.68
N SER A 40 10.59 5.82 -5.73
CA SER A 40 11.09 4.55 -6.27
C SER A 40 10.99 3.39 -5.28
N ALA A 41 10.68 3.69 -4.00
CA ALA A 41 10.59 2.69 -2.94
C ALA A 41 9.15 2.23 -2.63
N LEU A 42 8.19 2.52 -3.51
CA LEU A 42 6.81 2.10 -3.29
C LEU A 42 6.71 0.57 -3.22
N GLY A 43 6.17 0.06 -2.11
CA GLY A 43 5.98 -1.38 -1.91
C GLY A 43 7.28 -2.15 -1.75
N ARG A 44 8.39 -1.47 -1.42
CA ARG A 44 9.69 -2.10 -1.26
C ARG A 44 9.66 -3.22 -0.23
N MET A 45 10.18 -4.38 -0.62
CA MET A 45 10.27 -5.55 0.26
C MET A 45 11.55 -5.49 1.11
N SER A 46 11.47 -4.84 2.28
CA SER A 46 12.63 -4.60 3.16
C SER A 46 13.26 -5.87 3.73
N CYS A 47 12.44 -6.86 4.12
CA CYS A 47 12.92 -8.09 4.74
C CYS A 47 13.08 -9.22 3.72
N ASN A 48 12.23 -10.24 3.82
CA ASN A 48 12.28 -11.44 3.00
C ASN A 48 11.48 -11.27 1.69
N PRO A 49 11.93 -11.87 0.58
CA PRO A 49 11.23 -11.86 -0.70
C PRO A 49 10.06 -12.87 -0.73
N ALA A 50 9.16 -12.81 0.26
CA ALA A 50 8.03 -13.73 0.33
C ALA A 50 6.76 -13.08 0.89
N ILE A 51 5.63 -13.44 0.28
CA ILE A 51 4.27 -13.10 0.74
C ILE A 51 3.60 -14.35 1.32
N GLY A 52 2.86 -14.17 2.40
CA GLY A 52 2.19 -15.26 3.11
C GLY A 52 3.11 -16.02 4.07
N GLY A 53 2.84 -17.32 4.24
CA GLY A 53 3.38 -18.13 5.35
C GLY A 53 2.42 -18.17 6.54
N LEU A 54 2.77 -18.91 7.61
CA LEU A 54 1.85 -19.16 8.73
C LEU A 54 1.20 -17.86 9.25
N ALA A 55 -0.13 -17.88 9.41
CA ALA A 55 -1.01 -16.75 9.72
C ALA A 55 -1.06 -15.66 8.62
N LYS A 56 0.08 -15.28 8.06
CA LYS A 56 0.18 -14.27 7.00
C LYS A 56 -0.55 -14.67 5.72
N GLY A 57 -0.55 -15.96 5.37
CA GLY A 57 -1.21 -16.46 4.17
C GLY A 57 -2.73 -16.31 4.23
N GLN A 58 -3.30 -16.46 5.43
CA GLN A 58 -4.71 -16.20 5.70
C GLN A 58 -5.01 -14.70 5.58
N ILE A 59 -4.21 -13.84 6.22
CA ILE A 59 -4.35 -12.38 6.10
C ILE A 59 -4.29 -11.92 4.64
N VAL A 60 -3.35 -12.46 3.84
CA VAL A 60 -3.25 -12.12 2.41
C VAL A 60 -4.53 -12.52 1.66
N ARG A 61 -5.15 -13.67 2.00
CA ARG A 61 -6.42 -14.10 1.41
C ARG A 61 -7.61 -13.26 1.88
N GLU A 62 -7.61 -12.83 3.12
CA GLU A 62 -8.62 -11.91 3.66
C GLU A 62 -8.53 -10.55 2.95
N ILE A 63 -7.33 -10.01 2.76
CA ILE A 63 -7.08 -8.79 1.99
C ILE A 63 -7.60 -8.95 0.55
N ASP A 64 -7.32 -10.09 -0.10
CA ASP A 64 -7.78 -10.39 -1.46
C ASP A 64 -9.31 -10.39 -1.58
N VAL A 65 -10.00 -11.06 -0.64
CA VAL A 65 -11.47 -11.10 -0.58
C VAL A 65 -12.07 -9.71 -0.34
N LEU A 66 -11.38 -8.85 0.40
CA LEU A 66 -11.78 -7.46 0.63
C LEU A 66 -11.44 -6.52 -0.56
N GLY A 67 -10.88 -7.06 -1.64
CA GLY A 67 -10.55 -6.31 -2.86
C GLY A 67 -9.13 -5.75 -2.91
N GLY A 68 -8.32 -5.98 -1.87
CA GLY A 68 -6.92 -5.60 -1.83
C GLY A 68 -6.09 -6.28 -2.91
N SER A 69 -4.88 -5.75 -3.15
CA SER A 69 -4.09 -6.11 -4.34
C SER A 69 -2.88 -7.01 -4.05
N MET A 70 -2.49 -7.16 -2.79
CA MET A 70 -1.30 -7.91 -2.35
C MET A 70 -1.26 -9.34 -2.89
N ALA A 71 -2.39 -10.05 -2.90
CA ALA A 71 -2.44 -11.41 -3.43
C ALA A 71 -2.15 -11.46 -4.94
N ARG A 72 -2.79 -10.58 -5.72
CA ARG A 72 -2.57 -10.46 -7.17
C ARG A 72 -1.14 -10.05 -7.52
N PHE A 73 -0.56 -9.15 -6.73
CA PHE A 73 0.84 -8.74 -6.87
C PHE A 73 1.79 -9.90 -6.58
N ALA A 74 1.51 -10.68 -5.53
CA ALA A 74 2.30 -11.86 -5.19
C ALA A 74 2.21 -12.96 -6.25
N ASP A 75 1.04 -13.19 -6.82
CA ASP A 75 0.83 -14.17 -7.89
C ASP A 75 1.60 -13.77 -9.16
N SER A 76 1.61 -12.48 -9.49
CA SER A 76 2.28 -11.95 -10.68
C SER A 76 3.81 -11.89 -10.55
N ALA A 77 4.33 -11.67 -9.34
CA ALA A 77 5.77 -11.65 -9.04
C ALA A 77 6.32 -13.01 -8.57
N GLY A 78 5.48 -14.04 -8.48
CA GLY A 78 5.81 -15.30 -7.82
C GLY A 78 6.83 -16.15 -8.59
N ILE A 79 7.84 -16.61 -7.87
CA ILE A 79 8.86 -17.57 -8.36
C ILE A 79 8.53 -18.99 -7.89
N GLN A 80 8.02 -19.13 -6.66
CA GLN A 80 7.70 -20.42 -6.06
C GLN A 80 6.50 -20.30 -5.13
N PHE A 81 5.55 -21.23 -5.27
CA PHE A 81 4.36 -21.31 -4.43
C PHE A 81 4.35 -22.59 -3.61
N LYS A 82 4.02 -22.48 -2.32
CA LYS A 82 3.88 -23.61 -1.39
C LYS A 82 2.67 -23.41 -0.50
N VAL A 83 2.03 -24.51 -0.14
CA VAL A 83 1.05 -24.56 0.96
C VAL A 83 1.76 -25.17 2.17
N LEU A 84 1.92 -24.38 3.22
CA LEU A 84 2.49 -24.85 4.49
C LEU A 84 1.46 -25.70 5.24
N ASN A 85 1.93 -26.64 6.07
CA ASN A 85 1.11 -27.56 6.86
C ASN A 85 0.15 -28.44 6.03
N LYS A 86 0.48 -28.73 4.76
CA LYS A 86 -0.39 -29.52 3.86
C LYS A 86 -0.69 -30.94 4.36
N THR A 87 0.17 -31.51 5.21
CA THR A 87 -0.03 -32.82 5.85
C THR A 87 -0.95 -32.78 7.07
N LYS A 88 -1.29 -31.58 7.57
CA LYS A 88 -2.22 -31.37 8.70
C LYS A 88 -3.62 -31.03 8.18
N GLY A 89 -4.58 -30.80 9.08
CA GLY A 89 -5.94 -30.41 8.71
C GLY A 89 -6.01 -29.09 7.93
N ARG A 90 -7.03 -28.95 7.07
CA ARG A 90 -7.20 -27.79 6.17
C ARG A 90 -7.26 -26.45 6.89
N ALA A 91 -7.79 -26.42 8.11
CA ALA A 91 -7.89 -25.22 8.93
C ALA A 91 -6.53 -24.55 9.22
N VAL A 92 -5.43 -25.32 9.19
CA VAL A 92 -4.08 -24.79 9.45
C VAL A 92 -3.21 -24.67 8.19
N TRP A 93 -3.80 -24.89 7.02
CA TRP A 93 -3.10 -24.70 5.75
C TRP A 93 -2.85 -23.21 5.53
N SER A 94 -1.67 -22.88 5.01
CA SER A 94 -1.29 -21.49 4.78
C SER A 94 -0.52 -21.32 3.48
N PRO A 95 -1.01 -20.54 2.52
CA PRO A 95 -0.28 -20.26 1.29
C PRO A 95 0.95 -19.40 1.57
N ARG A 96 2.01 -19.62 0.80
CA ARG A 96 3.25 -18.84 0.81
C ARG A 96 3.82 -18.78 -0.60
N ALA A 97 4.13 -17.58 -1.06
CA ALA A 97 4.83 -17.33 -2.31
C ALA A 97 6.22 -16.76 -2.01
N GLN A 98 7.26 -17.29 -2.63
CA GLN A 98 8.50 -16.53 -2.85
C GLN A 98 8.29 -15.68 -4.10
N VAL A 99 8.68 -14.42 -4.05
CA VAL A 99 8.48 -13.46 -5.14
C VAL A 99 9.79 -12.81 -5.55
N ASP A 100 9.90 -12.39 -6.80
CA ASP A 100 10.98 -11.49 -7.21
C ASP A 100 10.69 -10.08 -6.68
N LYS A 101 11.60 -9.53 -5.87
CA LYS A 101 11.41 -8.22 -5.24
C LYS A 101 11.25 -7.10 -6.27
N ARG A 102 12.06 -7.12 -7.33
CA ARG A 102 12.06 -6.05 -8.33
C ARG A 102 10.81 -6.13 -9.18
N VAL A 103 10.37 -7.33 -9.54
CA VAL A 103 9.12 -7.53 -10.27
C VAL A 103 7.93 -7.09 -9.41
N TYR A 104 7.91 -7.46 -8.12
CA TYR A 104 6.85 -7.05 -7.20
C TYR A 104 6.77 -5.51 -7.05
N GLU A 105 7.91 -4.84 -6.82
CA GLU A 105 8.00 -3.38 -6.72
C GLU A 105 7.53 -2.68 -8.01
N ASN A 106 7.89 -3.21 -9.19
CA ASN A 106 7.44 -2.68 -10.47
C ASN A 106 5.92 -2.82 -10.66
N ILE A 107 5.35 -3.98 -10.32
CA ILE A 107 3.90 -4.22 -10.40
C ILE A 107 3.15 -3.24 -9.50
N VAL A 108 3.64 -3.04 -8.27
CA VAL A 108 3.07 -2.06 -7.33
C VAL A 108 3.10 -0.65 -7.92
N LEU A 109 4.25 -0.23 -8.45
CA LEU A 109 4.40 1.09 -9.06
C LEU A 109 3.42 1.27 -10.22
N GLU A 110 3.33 0.30 -11.12
CA GLU A 110 2.38 0.33 -12.23
C GLU A 110 0.92 0.42 -11.76
N ALA A 111 0.56 -0.34 -10.72
CA ALA A 111 -0.80 -0.32 -10.17
C ALA A 111 -1.14 1.06 -9.60
N VAL A 112 -0.23 1.67 -8.84
CA VAL A 112 -0.41 3.04 -8.31
C VAL A 112 -0.59 4.03 -9.45
N LEU A 113 0.27 3.98 -10.49
CA LEU A 113 0.17 4.89 -11.64
C LEU A 113 -1.14 4.73 -12.43
N LYS A 114 -1.61 3.49 -12.62
CA LYS A 114 -2.86 3.19 -13.34
C LYS A 114 -4.11 3.55 -12.53
N SER A 115 -4.01 3.60 -11.20
CA SER A 115 -5.15 3.84 -10.30
C SER A 115 -5.59 5.30 -10.16
N GLY A 116 -4.83 6.26 -10.71
CA GLY A 116 -5.08 7.70 -10.54
C GLY A 116 -4.61 8.28 -9.20
N VAL A 117 -4.02 7.46 -8.32
CA VAL A 117 -3.38 7.91 -7.08
C VAL A 117 -2.21 8.84 -7.41
N SER A 118 -2.15 9.99 -6.75
CA SER A 118 -1.04 10.92 -6.88
C SER A 118 0.08 10.59 -5.89
N VAL A 119 1.34 10.75 -6.31
CA VAL A 119 2.51 10.47 -5.45
C VAL A 119 3.39 11.71 -5.35
N PHE A 120 3.63 12.16 -4.13
CA PHE A 120 4.46 13.30 -3.80
C PHE A 120 5.70 12.88 -3.00
N SER A 121 6.85 13.45 -3.37
CA SER A 121 8.10 13.20 -2.64
C SER A 121 8.21 14.22 -1.52
N GLY A 122 8.14 13.77 -0.28
CA GLY A 122 8.19 14.66 0.87
C GLY A 122 8.18 13.87 2.16
N GLU A 123 8.51 14.58 3.23
CA GLU A 123 8.47 14.05 4.59
C GLU A 123 7.41 14.82 5.37
N VAL A 124 6.41 14.09 5.87
CA VAL A 124 5.41 14.64 6.78
C VAL A 124 6.00 14.68 8.18
N VAL A 125 5.95 15.85 8.82
CA VAL A 125 6.52 16.07 10.16
C VAL A 125 5.46 16.36 11.21
N SER A 126 4.26 16.79 10.82
CA SER A 126 3.12 16.93 11.72
C SER A 126 1.79 16.74 10.99
N ILE A 127 0.75 16.45 11.78
CA ILE A 127 -0.65 16.42 11.34
C ILE A 127 -1.27 17.77 11.71
N ASP A 128 -2.03 18.36 10.80
CA ASP A 128 -2.83 19.56 11.05
C ASP A 128 -4.22 19.13 11.54
N VAL A 129 -4.64 19.72 12.65
CA VAL A 129 -5.90 19.37 13.33
C VAL A 129 -6.67 20.66 13.58
N ASP A 130 -7.89 20.71 13.06
CA ASP A 130 -8.85 21.77 13.32
C ASP A 130 -9.89 21.26 14.32
N GLU A 131 -9.88 21.84 15.52
CA GLU A 131 -10.63 21.41 16.71
C GLU A 131 -10.40 19.92 17.07
N HIS A 132 -11.24 19.04 16.53
CA HIS A 132 -11.25 17.59 16.77
C HIS A 132 -11.16 16.77 15.49
N SER A 133 -10.85 17.42 14.36
CA SER A 133 -10.84 16.80 13.03
C SER A 133 -9.50 17.03 12.32
N VAL A 134 -9.03 16.04 11.57
CA VAL A 134 -7.79 16.16 10.79
C VAL A 134 -8.07 17.01 9.55
N SER A 135 -7.39 18.14 9.42
CA SER A 135 -7.55 19.10 8.32
C SER A 135 -6.43 19.01 7.27
N GLY A 136 -5.31 18.35 7.61
CA GLY A 136 -4.19 18.21 6.68
C GLY A 136 -2.93 17.61 7.30
N VAL A 137 -1.82 17.75 6.57
CA VAL A 137 -0.48 17.37 7.02
C VAL A 137 0.53 18.46 6.66
N VAL A 138 1.52 18.65 7.53
CA VAL A 138 2.61 19.60 7.32
C VAL A 138 3.87 18.85 6.91
N LEU A 139 4.48 19.31 5.83
CA LEU A 139 5.75 18.78 5.34
C LEU A 139 6.94 19.40 6.08
N ARG A 140 8.09 18.73 6.06
CA ARG A 140 9.36 19.29 6.58
C ARG A 140 9.72 20.64 5.94
N SER A 141 9.26 20.91 4.72
CA SER A 141 9.44 22.20 4.03
C SER A 141 8.60 23.35 4.63
N GLY A 142 7.68 23.05 5.54
CA GLY A 142 6.70 24.00 6.08
C GLY A 142 5.41 24.12 5.25
N GLU A 143 5.31 23.41 4.12
CA GLU A 143 4.09 23.41 3.29
C GLU A 143 2.98 22.58 3.94
N LEU A 144 1.76 23.15 3.98
CA LEU A 144 0.54 22.49 4.45
C LEU A 144 -0.22 21.89 3.26
N ILE A 145 -0.47 20.58 3.30
CA ILE A 145 -1.33 19.88 2.34
C ILE A 145 -2.65 19.55 3.03
N LYS A 146 -3.75 20.12 2.50
CA LYS A 146 -5.09 19.95 3.07
C LYS A 146 -5.75 18.65 2.64
N THR A 147 -6.49 18.05 3.58
CA THR A 147 -7.40 16.92 3.35
C THR A 147 -8.83 17.31 3.71
N LYS A 148 -9.82 16.60 3.18
CA LYS A 148 -11.20 16.73 3.66
C LYS A 148 -11.29 16.22 5.10
N THR A 149 -12.07 16.93 5.90
CA THR A 149 -12.53 16.52 7.23
C THR A 149 -13.59 15.45 7.15
#